data_AF-A0A2H5AJB7-F1
#
_entry.id   AF-A0A2H5AJB7-F1
#
_cell.length_a   1.000
_cell.length_b   1.000
_cell.length_c   1.000
_cell.angle_alpha   90.00
_cell.angle_beta   90.00
_cell.angle_gamma   90.00
#
_symmetry.space_group_name_H-M   'P 1'
#
loop_
_entity.id
_entity.type
_entity.pdbx_description
1 polymer ?
#
loop_
_entity_poly.entity_id
_entity_poly.type
_entity_poly.pdbx_seq_one_letter_code
_entity_poly.pdbx_strand_id
1 'polypeptide(L)'
;TTISIALADGMKRNGKNVMVALREPSLGPVLGMEGGATGGGRAQVMPRENINLHFTGDFHAITAAHNFLSAAIDNHLYFGNELDLDKDNIVWPRTLDVNDRSLRKITTISRKDHFIITAASEIMAILSLATDLNDLKERLSNILIGYNLAGKPVFAGALKVSDALALLLRDAINPNLVQTLENTPVFI
;
A
#
# COMPACT_ATOMS: atom_id res chain seq x y z
N THR A 1 17.46 -9.30 -0.78
CA THR A 1 17.83 -8.00 -1.37
C THR A 1 19.28 -7.95 -1.81
N THR A 2 20.28 -8.06 -0.91
CA THR A 2 21.70 -7.92 -1.26
C THR A 2 22.16 -8.82 -2.40
N ILE A 3 21.75 -10.10 -2.40
CA ILE A 3 22.08 -11.04 -3.48
C ILE A 3 21.45 -10.64 -4.82
N SER A 4 20.20 -10.15 -4.82
CA SER A 4 19.53 -9.69 -6.04
C SER A 4 20.27 -8.51 -6.68
N ILE A 5 20.71 -7.56 -5.85
CA ILE A 5 21.52 -6.40 -6.28
C ILE A 5 22.87 -6.88 -6.81
N ALA A 6 23.60 -7.69 -6.03
CA ALA A 6 24.94 -8.16 -6.39
C ALA A 6 24.92 -9.02 -7.67
N LEU A 7 23.88 -9.82 -7.87
CA LEU A 7 23.70 -10.61 -9.09
C LEU A 7 23.50 -9.70 -10.31
N ALA A 8 22.65 -8.67 -10.20
CA ALA A 8 22.42 -7.72 -11.29
C ALA A 8 23.70 -6.96 -11.64
N ASP A 9 24.43 -6.46 -10.63
CA ASP A 9 25.72 -5.80 -10.83
C ASP A 9 26.74 -6.75 -11.49
N GLY A 10 26.82 -8.01 -11.05
CA GLY A 10 27.67 -9.04 -11.65
C GLY A 10 27.31 -9.36 -13.10
N MET A 11 26.01 -9.47 -13.42
CA MET A 11 25.53 -9.68 -14.79
C MET A 11 25.86 -8.50 -15.69
N LYS A 12 25.70 -7.27 -15.20
CA LYS A 12 26.06 -6.04 -15.92
C LYS A 12 27.56 -5.99 -16.24
N ARG A 13 28.42 -6.33 -15.27
CA ARG A 13 29.88 -6.45 -15.47
C ARG A 13 30.26 -7.46 -16.56
N ASN A 14 29.46 -8.51 -16.71
CA ASN A 14 29.61 -9.52 -17.76
C ASN A 14 28.97 -9.11 -19.09
N GLY A 15 28.66 -7.82 -19.28
CA GLY A 15 28.12 -7.28 -20.53
C GLY A 15 26.65 -7.62 -20.79
N LYS A 16 25.90 -8.06 -19.79
CA LYS A 16 24.46 -8.30 -19.94
C LYS A 16 23.67 -7.01 -19.70
N ASN A 17 22.64 -6.77 -20.51
CA ASN A 17 21.66 -5.73 -20.23
C ASN A 17 20.67 -6.25 -19.17
N VAL A 18 20.72 -5.68 -17.98
CA VAL A 18 20.03 -6.20 -16.80
C VAL A 18 19.57 -5.05 -15.91
N MET A 19 18.43 -5.26 -15.26
CA MET A 19 17.90 -4.43 -14.19
C MET A 19 17.32 -5.31 -13.08
N VAL A 20 17.07 -4.74 -11.92
CA VAL A 20 16.43 -5.44 -10.78
C VAL A 20 15.16 -4.72 -10.35
N ALA A 21 14.14 -5.48 -9.95
CA ALA A 21 12.94 -4.96 -9.31
C ALA A 21 12.96 -5.38 -7.84
N LEU A 22 12.77 -4.44 -6.94
CA LEU A 22 12.69 -4.63 -5.49
C LEU A 22 11.39 -4.03 -4.97
N ARG A 23 11.07 -4.26 -3.70
CA ARG A 23 9.91 -3.64 -3.03
C ARG A 23 10.36 -2.43 -2.25
N GLU A 24 9.55 -1.38 -2.25
CA GLU A 24 9.69 -0.25 -1.32
C GLU A 24 9.55 -0.74 0.13
N PRO A 25 10.44 -0.31 1.05
CA PRO A 25 10.30 -0.60 2.46
C PRO A 25 9.25 0.29 3.13
N SER A 26 8.47 -0.30 4.03
CA SER A 26 7.61 0.45 4.96
C SER A 26 8.44 1.33 5.91
N LEU A 27 7.96 2.55 6.14
CA LEU A 27 8.58 3.56 7.01
C LEU A 27 8.60 3.10 8.48
N GLY A 28 7.51 2.50 8.95
CA GLY A 28 7.34 2.11 10.36
C GLY A 28 8.50 1.26 10.90
N PRO A 29 8.85 0.12 10.25
CA PRO A 29 9.98 -0.71 10.61
C PRO A 29 11.33 0.00 10.51
N VAL A 30 11.54 0.84 9.49
CA VAL A 30 12.80 1.58 9.30
C VAL A 30 13.11 2.48 10.49
N LEU A 31 12.08 3.12 11.07
CA LEU A 31 12.25 3.98 12.25
C LEU A 31 12.51 3.21 13.55
N GLY A 32 12.10 1.94 13.63
CA GLY A 32 12.22 1.13 14.84
C GLY A 32 13.47 0.24 14.90
N MET A 33 13.98 -0.22 13.75
CA MET A 33 15.21 -1.01 13.63
C MET A 33 15.92 -0.62 12.34
N GLU A 34 17.26 -0.54 12.35
CA GLU A 34 18.04 -0.23 11.15
C GLU A 34 17.75 -1.24 10.03
N GLY A 35 16.97 -0.81 9.03
CA GLY A 35 16.51 -1.65 7.93
C GLY A 35 17.56 -1.84 6.84
N GLY A 36 17.89 -3.10 6.52
CA GLY A 36 18.69 -3.52 5.36
C GLY A 36 17.90 -3.65 4.05
N ALA A 37 16.76 -2.96 3.92
CA ALA A 37 15.83 -3.17 2.81
C ALA A 37 16.38 -2.73 1.45
N THR A 38 17.34 -1.80 1.44
CA THR A 38 18.06 -1.32 0.25
C THR A 38 19.35 -2.08 -0.07
N GLY A 39 19.57 -3.23 0.57
CA GLY A 39 20.79 -4.02 0.44
C GLY A 39 21.81 -3.72 1.54
N GLY A 40 23.06 -4.14 1.34
CA GLY A 40 24.13 -3.98 2.32
C GLY A 40 25.54 -4.12 1.74
N GLY A 41 26.53 -3.55 2.43
CA GLY A 41 27.92 -3.55 1.97
C GLY A 41 28.09 -2.76 0.67
N ARG A 42 28.74 -3.34 -0.35
CA ARG A 42 28.89 -2.73 -1.68
C ARG A 42 27.73 -2.99 -2.64
N ALA A 43 26.77 -3.84 -2.25
CA ALA A 43 25.59 -4.16 -3.04
C ALA A 43 24.36 -3.46 -2.44
N GLN A 44 24.18 -2.19 -2.82
CA GLN A 44 23.12 -1.31 -2.30
C GLN A 44 22.45 -0.52 -3.42
N VAL A 45 21.20 -0.13 -3.16
CA VAL A 45 20.43 0.83 -3.99
C VAL A 45 20.51 2.22 -3.40
N MET A 46 20.60 3.23 -4.27
CA MET A 46 20.74 4.64 -3.93
C MET A 46 19.70 5.51 -4.63
N PRO A 47 19.26 6.62 -4.01
CA PRO A 47 19.64 7.12 -2.69
C PRO A 47 18.90 6.41 -1.53
N ARG A 48 19.65 5.72 -0.66
CA ARG A 48 19.10 4.91 0.44
C ARG A 48 18.20 5.69 1.40
N GLU A 49 18.58 6.91 1.73
CA GLU A 49 17.84 7.75 2.69
C GLU A 49 16.43 8.08 2.19
N ASN A 50 16.30 8.42 0.90
CA ASN A 50 15.00 8.70 0.31
C ASN A 50 14.13 7.45 0.27
N ILE A 51 14.70 6.31 -0.19
CA ILE A 51 13.99 5.02 -0.32
C ILE A 51 13.47 4.52 1.04
N ASN A 52 14.24 4.74 2.10
CA ASN A 52 13.88 4.28 3.44
C ASN A 52 12.86 5.18 4.16
N LEU A 53 12.59 6.38 3.63
CA LEU A 53 11.73 7.38 4.29
C LEU A 53 10.42 7.56 3.51
N HIS A 54 10.28 8.69 2.81
CA HIS A 54 9.05 9.02 2.10
C HIS A 54 9.08 8.63 0.63
N PHE A 55 10.27 8.35 0.11
CA PHE A 55 10.56 8.10 -1.28
C PHE A 55 9.78 9.01 -2.24
N THR A 56 8.95 8.43 -3.10
CA THR A 56 8.07 9.14 -4.05
C THR A 56 6.67 9.38 -3.51
N GLY A 57 6.35 8.88 -2.32
CA GLY A 57 5.07 9.09 -1.64
C GLY A 57 4.04 7.98 -1.87
N ASP A 58 4.42 6.83 -2.43
CA ASP A 58 3.49 5.76 -2.78
C ASP A 58 2.79 5.19 -1.54
N PHE A 59 3.51 4.96 -0.45
CA PHE A 59 2.92 4.56 0.82
C PHE A 59 1.98 5.61 1.41
N HIS A 60 2.25 6.91 1.18
CA HIS A 60 1.33 7.98 1.60
C HIS A 60 0.04 7.94 0.78
N ALA A 61 0.14 7.73 -0.53
CA ALA A 61 -1.00 7.58 -1.42
C ALA A 61 -1.87 6.37 -1.03
N ILE A 62 -1.24 5.22 -0.73
CA ILE A 62 -1.95 4.01 -0.26
C ILE A 62 -2.62 4.27 1.09
N THR A 63 -1.92 4.93 2.02
CA THR A 63 -2.48 5.29 3.34
C THR A 63 -3.68 6.21 3.21
N ALA A 64 -3.61 7.21 2.33
CA ALA A 64 -4.69 8.14 2.05
C ALA A 64 -5.90 7.42 1.43
N ALA A 65 -5.68 6.60 0.39
CA ALA A 65 -6.74 5.85 -0.28
C ALA A 65 -7.44 4.87 0.67
N HIS A 66 -6.68 4.12 1.49
CA HIS A 66 -7.22 3.17 2.44
C HIS A 66 -8.10 3.85 3.48
N ASN A 67 -7.60 4.93 4.10
CA ASN A 67 -8.35 5.65 5.12
C ASN A 67 -9.51 6.46 4.55
N PHE A 68 -9.43 6.90 3.29
CA PHE A 68 -10.57 7.47 2.58
C PHE A 68 -11.70 6.45 2.45
N LEU A 69 -11.41 5.20 2.11
CA LEU A 69 -12.43 4.13 2.09
C LEU A 69 -13.02 3.90 3.49
N SER A 70 -12.20 3.82 4.54
CA SER A 70 -12.69 3.71 5.92
C SER A 70 -13.60 4.87 6.32
N ALA A 71 -13.24 6.10 5.93
CA ALA A 71 -14.06 7.30 6.17
C ALA A 71 -15.37 7.27 5.37
N ALA A 72 -15.35 6.82 4.12
CA ALA A 72 -16.54 6.70 3.28
C ALA A 72 -17.54 5.67 3.85
N ILE A 73 -17.04 4.54 4.37
CA ILE A 73 -17.86 3.53 5.06
C ILE A 73 -18.57 4.15 6.27
N ASP A 74 -17.81 4.80 7.15
CA ASP A 74 -18.39 5.37 8.38
C ASP A 74 -19.33 6.55 8.06
N ASN A 75 -19.05 7.33 7.01
CA ASN A 75 -19.93 8.39 6.53
C ASN A 75 -21.26 7.83 6.00
N HIS A 76 -21.21 6.72 5.25
CA HIS A 76 -22.40 6.03 4.76
C HIS A 76 -23.27 5.48 5.90
N LEU A 77 -22.62 4.87 6.92
CA LEU A 77 -23.31 4.42 8.13
C LEU A 77 -24.02 5.57 8.87
N TYR A 78 -23.42 6.77 8.88
CA TYR A 78 -23.99 7.95 9.52
C TYR A 78 -25.15 8.56 8.72
N PHE A 79 -25.00 8.71 7.40
CA PHE A 79 -25.98 9.35 6.52
C PHE A 79 -26.96 8.35 5.89
N GLY A 80 -27.73 7.67 6.74
CA GLY A 80 -28.90 6.90 6.31
C GLY A 80 -28.65 5.43 5.99
N ASN A 81 -27.39 4.99 5.84
CA ASN A 81 -27.01 3.59 5.66
C ASN A 81 -27.87 2.81 4.65
N GLU A 82 -28.09 3.37 3.45
CA GLU A 82 -28.96 2.78 2.42
C GLU A 82 -28.52 1.39 1.92
N LEU A 83 -27.34 0.93 2.31
CA LEU A 83 -26.79 -0.39 1.98
C LEU A 83 -27.07 -1.43 3.06
N ASP A 84 -27.77 -1.04 4.14
CA ASP A 84 -28.03 -1.84 5.33
C ASP A 84 -26.75 -2.45 5.91
N LEU A 85 -25.62 -1.73 5.86
CA LEU A 85 -24.34 -2.23 6.37
C LEU A 85 -24.46 -2.52 7.86
N ASP A 86 -24.01 -3.70 8.27
CA ASP A 86 -23.93 -4.06 9.67
C ASP A 86 -22.59 -3.57 10.25
N LYS A 87 -22.67 -2.59 11.16
CA LYS A 87 -21.52 -1.96 11.80
C LYS A 87 -20.61 -2.96 12.54
N ASP A 88 -21.16 -4.07 13.02
CA ASP A 88 -20.44 -5.09 13.78
C ASP A 88 -19.78 -6.13 12.83
N ASN A 89 -20.13 -6.10 11.54
CA ASN A 89 -19.60 -6.96 10.48
C ASN A 89 -18.86 -6.18 9.37
N ILE A 90 -18.35 -4.99 9.67
CA ILE A 90 -17.39 -4.29 8.80
C ILE A 90 -16.01 -4.93 8.97
N VAL A 91 -15.43 -5.38 7.85
CA VAL A 91 -14.13 -6.06 7.83
C VAL A 91 -12.98 -5.12 7.45
N TRP A 92 -13.29 -3.97 6.84
CA TRP A 92 -12.29 -3.00 6.43
C TRP A 92 -11.74 -2.20 7.62
N PRO A 93 -10.43 -2.26 7.91
CA PRO A 93 -9.82 -1.52 9.02
C PRO A 93 -9.44 -0.08 8.60
N ARG A 94 -8.60 0.56 9.42
CA ARG A 94 -7.81 1.75 9.05
C ARG A 94 -6.33 1.39 8.91
N THR A 95 -5.52 2.30 8.37
CA THR A 95 -4.09 2.04 8.20
C THR A 95 -3.20 3.22 8.56
N LEU A 96 -1.99 2.93 9.03
CA LEU A 96 -0.93 3.91 9.25
C LEU A 96 0.43 3.23 9.11
N ASP A 97 1.37 3.88 8.42
CA ASP A 97 2.70 3.30 8.18
C ASP A 97 3.68 3.56 9.34
N VAL A 98 3.25 3.21 10.56
CA VAL A 98 4.02 3.41 11.80
C VAL A 98 3.86 2.17 12.68
N ASN A 99 4.91 1.82 13.42
CA ASN A 99 4.87 0.74 14.40
C ASN A 99 4.16 1.16 15.70
N ASP A 100 2.84 1.38 15.64
CA ASP A 100 2.04 1.73 16.81
C ASP A 100 1.14 0.57 17.27
N ARG A 101 1.56 -0.09 18.36
CA ARG A 101 0.79 -1.20 18.95
C ARG A 101 -0.52 -0.76 19.58
N SER A 102 -0.66 0.52 19.94
CA SER A 102 -1.81 1.07 20.68
C SER A 102 -3.06 1.13 19.81
N LEU A 103 -2.89 1.20 18.49
CA LEU A 103 -3.97 1.28 17.51
C LEU A 103 -4.55 -0.08 17.09
N ARG A 104 -4.04 -1.20 17.63
CA ARG A 104 -4.53 -2.56 17.32
C ARG A 104 -5.97 -2.82 17.77
N LYS A 105 -6.48 -2.04 18.72
CA LYS A 105 -7.88 -2.08 19.18
C LYS A 105 -8.28 -0.67 19.56
N ILE A 106 -9.23 -0.12 18.84
CA ILE A 106 -9.77 1.21 19.11
C ILE A 106 -11.29 1.18 19.09
N THR A 107 -11.90 2.26 19.56
CA THR A 107 -13.32 2.52 19.39
C THR A 107 -13.46 3.90 18.80
N THR A 108 -14.02 3.97 17.59
CA THR A 108 -14.41 5.23 16.96
C THR A 108 -15.81 5.62 17.41
N ILE A 109 -16.28 6.80 16.99
CA ILE A 109 -17.67 7.21 17.23
C ILE A 109 -18.64 6.21 16.57
N SER A 110 -18.26 5.61 15.43
CA SER A 110 -19.13 4.75 14.64
C SER A 110 -19.09 3.28 15.06
N ARG A 111 -17.91 2.72 15.34
CA ARG A 111 -17.70 1.29 15.61
C ARG A 111 -16.38 0.95 16.32
N LYS A 112 -16.29 -0.26 16.86
CA LYS A 112 -15.00 -0.87 17.24
C LYS A 112 -14.19 -1.12 15.97
N ASP A 113 -12.91 -0.80 16.03
CA ASP A 113 -12.03 -0.87 14.85
C ASP A 113 -10.58 -1.15 15.25
N HIS A 114 -9.70 -1.26 14.26
CA HIS A 114 -8.27 -1.43 14.44
C HIS A 114 -7.49 -0.80 13.29
N PHE A 115 -6.21 -0.53 13.52
CA PHE A 115 -5.27 -0.15 12.48
C PHE A 115 -4.38 -1.33 12.08
N ILE A 116 -4.10 -1.41 10.79
CA ILE A 116 -3.03 -2.22 10.22
C ILE A 116 -1.87 -1.31 9.77
N ILE A 117 -0.70 -1.91 9.53
CA ILE A 117 0.39 -1.19 8.87
C ILE A 117 0.08 -1.05 7.37
N THR A 118 0.47 0.05 6.72
CA THR A 118 0.11 0.33 5.32
C THR A 118 0.54 -0.75 4.34
N ALA A 119 1.70 -1.38 4.56
CA ALA A 119 2.13 -2.53 3.76
C ALA A 119 1.16 -3.74 3.80
N ALA A 120 0.30 -3.84 4.82
CA ALA A 120 -0.69 -4.92 4.96
C ALA A 120 -2.06 -4.58 4.33
N SER A 121 -2.23 -3.37 3.79
CA SER A 121 -3.45 -2.95 3.11
C SER A 121 -3.71 -3.80 1.86
N GLU A 122 -4.97 -4.20 1.63
CA GLU A 122 -5.36 -4.83 0.36
C GLU A 122 -5.09 -3.92 -0.85
N ILE A 123 -5.15 -2.59 -0.66
CA ILE A 123 -4.80 -1.61 -1.71
C ILE A 123 -3.34 -1.77 -2.14
N MET A 124 -2.41 -2.11 -1.23
CA MET A 124 -1.02 -2.39 -1.59
C MET A 124 -0.91 -3.61 -2.52
N ALA A 125 -1.65 -4.68 -2.19
CA ALA A 125 -1.69 -5.87 -3.03
C ALA A 125 -2.32 -5.59 -4.39
N ILE A 126 -3.42 -4.83 -4.42
CA ILE A 126 -4.09 -4.40 -5.65
C ILE A 126 -3.16 -3.56 -6.52
N LEU A 127 -2.46 -2.58 -5.95
CA LEU A 127 -1.51 -1.73 -6.70
C LEU A 127 -0.38 -2.57 -7.32
N SER A 128 0.11 -3.58 -6.59
CA SER A 128 1.17 -4.50 -7.06
C SER A 128 0.71 -5.49 -8.14
N LEU A 129 -0.60 -5.69 -8.30
CA LEU A 129 -1.20 -6.66 -9.23
C LEU A 129 -1.94 -6.00 -10.40
N ALA A 130 -2.23 -4.71 -10.31
CA ALA A 130 -2.90 -3.97 -11.36
C ALA A 130 -1.99 -3.80 -12.58
N THR A 131 -2.57 -3.95 -13.76
CA THR A 131 -1.87 -3.84 -15.05
C THR A 131 -1.99 -2.45 -15.67
N ASP A 132 -3.06 -1.73 -15.34
CA ASP A 132 -3.30 -0.34 -15.73
C ASP A 132 -4.29 0.34 -14.76
N LEU A 133 -4.61 1.62 -15.01
CA LEU A 133 -5.50 2.40 -14.15
C LEU A 133 -6.96 1.89 -14.15
N ASN A 134 -7.42 1.29 -15.24
CA ASN A 134 -8.78 0.73 -15.32
C ASN A 134 -8.87 -0.57 -14.52
N ASP A 135 -7.88 -1.45 -14.66
CA ASP A 135 -7.74 -2.67 -13.85
C ASP A 135 -7.59 -2.33 -12.36
N LEU A 136 -6.80 -1.29 -12.03
CA LEU A 136 -6.72 -0.76 -10.66
C LEU A 136 -8.10 -0.37 -10.13
N LYS A 137 -8.85 0.45 -10.88
CA LYS A 137 -10.19 0.91 -10.49
C LYS A 137 -11.16 -0.26 -10.30
N GLU A 138 -11.15 -1.23 -11.21
CA GLU A 138 -12.00 -2.43 -11.12
C GLU A 138 -11.70 -3.23 -9.86
N ARG A 139 -10.43 -3.51 -9.58
CA ARG A 139 -10.00 -4.22 -8.37
C ARG A 139 -10.39 -3.47 -7.10
N LEU A 140 -10.18 -2.15 -7.07
CA LEU A 140 -10.59 -1.31 -5.93
C LEU A 140 -12.10 -1.36 -5.70
N SER A 141 -12.91 -1.43 -6.77
CA SER A 141 -14.37 -1.55 -6.66
C SER A 141 -14.84 -2.88 -6.05
N ASN A 142 -14.02 -3.93 -6.22
CA ASN A 142 -14.29 -5.30 -5.76
C ASN A 142 -13.74 -5.60 -4.35
N ILE A 143 -13.19 -4.60 -3.64
CA ILE A 143 -12.78 -4.75 -2.24
C ILE A 143 -14.00 -5.04 -1.38
N LEU A 144 -13.97 -6.13 -0.60
CA LEU A 144 -15.00 -6.44 0.38
C LEU A 144 -14.86 -5.49 1.58
N ILE A 145 -15.89 -4.69 1.85
CA ILE A 145 -15.87 -3.75 2.99
C ILE A 145 -16.57 -4.30 4.23
N GLY A 146 -17.53 -5.21 4.05
CA GLY A 146 -18.29 -5.82 5.14
C GLY A 146 -19.52 -6.56 4.64
N TYR A 147 -20.45 -6.79 5.55
CA TYR A 147 -21.71 -7.46 5.25
C TYR A 147 -22.89 -6.58 5.64
N ASN A 148 -24.01 -6.74 4.93
CA ASN A 148 -25.27 -6.10 5.33
C ASN A 148 -26.02 -6.92 6.38
N LEU A 149 -27.11 -6.38 6.92
CA LEU A 149 -27.96 -7.04 7.93
C LEU A 149 -28.55 -8.39 7.47
N ALA A 150 -28.60 -8.65 6.15
CA ALA A 150 -29.01 -9.93 5.58
C ALA A 150 -27.83 -10.92 5.37
N GLY A 151 -26.63 -10.56 5.82
CA GLY A 151 -25.40 -11.36 5.66
C GLY A 151 -24.81 -11.37 4.25
N LYS A 152 -25.28 -10.49 3.35
CA LYS A 152 -24.74 -10.40 1.98
C LYS A 152 -23.48 -9.53 1.97
N PRO A 153 -22.44 -9.91 1.20
CA PRO A 153 -21.23 -9.12 1.08
C PRO A 153 -21.53 -7.77 0.41
N VAL A 154 -20.91 -6.72 0.93
CA VAL A 154 -20.95 -5.37 0.36
C VAL A 154 -19.52 -4.99 -0.04
N PHE A 155 -19.38 -4.50 -1.27
CA PHE A 155 -18.09 -4.13 -1.85
C PHE A 155 -17.94 -2.62 -1.96
N ALA A 156 -16.70 -2.12 -2.03
CA ALA A 156 -16.39 -0.69 -2.09
C ALA A 156 -17.07 0.03 -3.27
N GLY A 157 -17.29 -0.66 -4.40
CA GLY A 157 -18.02 -0.13 -5.55
C GLY A 157 -19.46 0.30 -5.23
N ALA A 158 -20.11 -0.32 -4.24
CA ALA A 158 -21.46 0.05 -3.80
C ALA A 158 -21.51 1.47 -3.19
N LEU A 159 -20.38 1.94 -2.64
CA LEU A 159 -20.24 3.30 -2.10
C LEU A 159 -19.93 4.35 -3.18
N LYS A 160 -19.75 3.95 -4.45
CA LYS A 160 -19.42 4.83 -5.58
C LYS A 160 -18.14 5.66 -5.37
N VAL A 161 -17.14 5.09 -4.68
CA VAL A 161 -15.86 5.74 -4.36
C VAL A 161 -14.68 5.31 -5.23
N SER A 162 -14.88 4.37 -6.15
CA SER A 162 -13.79 3.75 -6.92
C SER A 162 -12.98 4.75 -7.77
N ASP A 163 -13.64 5.77 -8.34
CA ASP A 163 -12.94 6.82 -9.10
C ASP A 163 -12.01 7.67 -8.22
N ALA A 164 -12.48 8.04 -7.02
CA ALA A 164 -11.68 8.81 -6.08
C ALA A 164 -10.49 7.99 -5.56
N LEU A 165 -10.69 6.69 -5.29
CA LEU A 165 -9.61 5.78 -4.90
C LEU A 165 -8.55 5.65 -6.00
N ALA A 166 -8.97 5.44 -7.25
CA ALA A 166 -8.05 5.36 -8.38
C ALA A 166 -7.29 6.66 -8.60
N LEU A 167 -7.94 7.83 -8.42
CA LEU A 167 -7.31 9.13 -8.57
C LEU A 167 -6.23 9.39 -7.50
N LEU A 168 -6.46 8.97 -6.25
CA LEU A 168 -5.47 9.05 -5.17
C LEU A 168 -4.21 8.22 -5.46
N LEU A 169 -4.33 7.17 -6.27
CA LEU A 169 -3.26 6.23 -6.61
C LEU A 169 -2.70 6.43 -8.02
N ARG A 170 -3.18 7.44 -8.75
CA ARG A 170 -2.85 7.68 -10.17
C ARG A 170 -1.34 7.78 -10.41
N ASP A 171 -0.62 8.42 -9.50
CA ASP A 171 0.82 8.62 -9.65
C ASP A 171 1.59 7.42 -9.07
N ALA A 172 1.09 6.83 -7.99
CA ALA A 172 1.70 5.70 -7.28
C ALA A 172 1.69 4.36 -8.05
N ILE A 173 0.86 4.22 -9.10
CA ILE A 173 0.89 3.04 -9.99
C ILE A 173 2.15 3.02 -10.89
N ASN A 174 2.85 4.15 -11.03
CA ASN A 174 4.04 4.22 -11.88
C ASN A 174 5.27 3.71 -11.11
N PRO A 175 6.11 2.85 -11.72
CA PRO A 175 7.30 2.32 -11.05
C PRO A 175 8.36 3.41 -10.86
N ASN A 176 9.11 3.32 -9.75
CA ASN A 176 10.12 4.31 -9.42
C ASN A 176 11.51 3.85 -9.88
N LEU A 177 12.15 4.62 -10.76
CA LEU A 177 13.49 4.30 -11.24
C LEU A 177 14.56 4.89 -10.32
N VAL A 178 15.42 4.01 -9.80
CA VAL A 178 16.63 4.33 -9.05
C VAL A 178 17.79 3.46 -9.56
N GLN A 179 18.91 3.42 -8.84
CA GLN A 179 20.10 2.70 -9.30
C GLN A 179 20.92 2.09 -8.16
N THR A 180 21.71 1.07 -8.48
CA THR A 180 22.72 0.52 -7.57
C THR A 180 23.94 1.45 -7.47
N LEU A 181 24.86 1.17 -6.54
CA LEU A 181 26.17 1.84 -6.47
C LEU A 181 27.00 1.69 -7.76
N GLU A 182 26.69 0.69 -8.59
CA GLU A 182 27.36 0.45 -9.88
C GLU A 182 26.53 0.96 -11.08
N ASN A 183 25.56 1.83 -10.80
CA ASN A 183 24.65 2.44 -11.75
C ASN A 183 23.81 1.39 -12.51
N THR A 184 23.53 0.23 -11.91
CA THR A 184 22.60 -0.75 -12.49
C THR A 184 21.17 -0.25 -12.24
N PRO A 185 20.30 -0.16 -13.27
CA PRO A 185 18.93 0.31 -13.09
C PRO A 185 18.13 -0.57 -12.13
N VAL A 186 17.35 0.07 -11.26
CA VAL A 186 16.49 -0.59 -10.29
C VAL A 186 15.09 0.02 -10.31
N PHE A 187 14.05 -0.82 -10.40
CA PHE A 187 12.71 -0.41 -9.99
C PHE A 187 12.48 -0.74 -8.51
N ILE A 188 11.91 0.22 -7.80
CA ILE A 188 11.40 0.05 -6.43
C ILE A 188 9.91 0.36 -6.43
#